data_AF-A0A224Y3P0-F1
#
_entry.id   AF-A0A224Y3P0-F1
#
_cell.length_a   1.000
_cell.length_b   1.000
_cell.length_c   1.000
_cell.angle_alpha   90.00
_cell.angle_beta   90.00
_cell.angle_gamma   90.00
#
_symmetry.space_group_name_H-M   'P 1'
#
loop_
_entity.id
_entity.type
_entity.pdbx_description
1 polymer ?
#
loop_
_entity_poly.entity_id
_entity_poly.type
_entity_poly.pdbx_seq_one_letter_code
_entity_poly.pdbx_strand_id
1 'polypeptide(L)'
;MNFSQIALTIIYFLGSRTVAITADATDDSGSTSKEKGDFCSQWCSGLTTTGTIVSRTPGACKNFYRHVCKKQNVRTPAEENDPDEISRGEQSYLDKELMKKIKSLLELNQEGQEPDKSASGDSAEAVDIKDLAVRFYTTCIQADTSEQKENVKKAVQEMLEKFHLGDWPMITGTLQVKATEVLKNSGLRPVATISAVGIEENNQYELTMTIPHARFAPTPSILKSSNTNSNATVRYRRLIRGVLKLFLPEKQASHTESTQQDEANESSEEMLSDEAKKDDDLSNVVHDIIYVEGELAKITEKSRPSTESASISTWQKKLGEHFPLLTGLQTDFKKASLRLEPEYNLTLHRPEYFTALANFLRTVQPRKLYNYLGWFITRDVADGLTVDIRKKLQLFLHEASKPKIPVNLNGDNCVRKLIGAHGLMEKGITYLYLRTFFQRPNIPKVDKFAEHVRAKFSILIKENSWMEDETKNKMAEWVRNFLSTIQL
;
A
#
# COMPACT_ATOMS: atom_id res chain seq x y z
N MET A 1 -1.19 10.13 4.43
CA MET A 1 -2.40 9.63 5.10
C MET A 1 -3.19 8.82 4.08
N ASN A 2 -3.46 7.54 4.38
CA ASN A 2 -4.16 6.65 3.45
C ASN A 2 -5.64 7.01 3.35
N PHE A 3 -6.16 7.11 2.13
CA PHE A 3 -7.56 7.38 1.83
C PHE A 3 -8.48 6.30 2.42
N SER A 4 -7.99 5.07 2.61
CA SER A 4 -8.63 4.04 3.42
C SER A 4 -9.10 4.54 4.80
N GLN A 5 -8.33 5.38 5.50
CA GLN A 5 -8.78 5.96 6.78
C GLN A 5 -9.88 7.03 6.59
N ILE A 6 -9.83 7.79 5.50
CA ILE A 6 -10.84 8.81 5.18
C ILE A 6 -12.16 8.15 4.72
N ALA A 7 -12.08 7.10 3.91
CA ALA A 7 -13.23 6.30 3.45
C ALA A 7 -13.88 5.55 4.61
N LEU A 8 -13.09 4.98 5.53
CA LEU A 8 -13.61 4.42 6.79
C LEU A 8 -14.32 5.49 7.62
N THR A 9 -13.77 6.69 7.71
CA THR A 9 -14.39 7.80 8.48
C THR A 9 -15.71 8.26 7.84
N ILE A 10 -15.81 8.32 6.52
CA ILE A 10 -17.02 8.74 5.80
C ILE A 10 -18.12 7.67 5.87
N ILE A 11 -17.76 6.38 5.79
CA ILE A 11 -18.70 5.27 5.99
C ILE A 11 -19.19 5.22 7.44
N TYR A 12 -18.32 5.54 8.41
CA TYR A 12 -18.62 5.58 9.85
C TYR A 12 -19.81 6.52 10.20
N PHE A 13 -20.00 7.61 9.46
CA PHE A 13 -21.04 8.60 9.80
C PHE A 13 -22.39 8.39 9.12
N LEU A 14 -22.46 7.63 8.03
CA LEU A 14 -23.64 7.62 7.15
C LEU A 14 -24.40 6.29 7.11
N GLY A 15 -23.90 5.24 7.77
CA GLY A 15 -24.61 3.98 7.95
C GLY A 15 -25.75 4.01 8.97
N SER A 16 -25.87 5.08 9.77
CA SER A 16 -26.88 5.20 10.82
C SER A 16 -28.22 5.61 10.21
N ARG A 17 -29.13 4.64 10.04
CA ARG A 17 -30.56 4.94 9.87
C ARG A 17 -31.00 5.85 11.02
N THR A 18 -31.72 6.90 10.68
CA THR A 18 -32.31 7.89 11.57
C THR A 18 -33.15 7.25 12.67
N VAL A 19 -32.71 7.34 13.92
CA VAL A 19 -33.58 7.31 15.09
C VAL A 19 -33.19 8.49 15.97
N ALA A 20 -34.14 9.40 16.19
CA ALA A 20 -33.96 10.57 17.03
C ALA A 20 -33.60 10.14 18.47
N ILE A 21 -32.48 10.65 18.98
CA ILE A 21 -32.15 10.54 20.40
C ILE A 21 -32.74 11.79 21.07
N THR A 22 -33.97 11.68 21.56
CA THR A 22 -34.47 12.56 22.61
C THR A 22 -33.91 12.03 23.92
N ALA A 23 -32.99 12.77 24.53
CA ALA A 23 -32.56 12.54 25.90
C ALA A 23 -33.63 13.09 26.83
N ASP A 24 -34.54 12.24 27.29
CA ASP A 24 -35.27 12.49 28.53
C ASP A 24 -34.67 11.62 29.61
N ALA A 25 -34.09 12.29 30.60
CA ALA A 25 -33.71 11.72 31.87
C ALA A 25 -34.94 11.79 32.77
N THR A 26 -35.64 10.67 32.99
CA THR A 26 -36.29 10.34 34.27
C THR A 26 -36.87 8.92 34.23
N ASP A 27 -36.58 8.22 35.32
CA ASP A 27 -37.36 7.21 36.01
C ASP A 27 -37.70 5.83 35.41
N ASP A 28 -37.50 4.90 36.35
CA ASP A 28 -37.75 3.48 36.41
C ASP A 28 -39.20 3.14 36.06
N SER A 29 -39.44 2.47 34.94
CA SER A 29 -40.54 1.52 34.79
C SER A 29 -40.37 0.67 33.53
N GLY A 30 -40.61 -0.63 33.70
CA GLY A 30 -40.36 -1.64 32.69
C GLY A 30 -41.05 -1.36 31.35
N SER A 31 -40.24 -1.24 30.31
CA SER A 31 -40.66 -1.54 28.94
C SER A 31 -39.52 -2.26 28.22
N THR A 32 -39.86 -3.41 27.66
CA THR A 32 -38.99 -4.29 26.89
C THR A 32 -38.52 -3.59 25.61
N SER A 33 -37.43 -2.84 25.69
CA SER A 33 -36.74 -2.26 24.52
C SER A 33 -35.63 -3.22 24.05
N LYS A 34 -36.03 -4.31 23.38
CA LYS A 34 -35.09 -5.23 22.71
C LYS A 34 -34.31 -4.57 21.55
N GLU A 35 -34.70 -3.38 21.09
CA GLU A 35 -34.11 -2.73 19.90
C GLU A 35 -32.94 -1.77 20.18
N LYS A 36 -32.78 -1.22 21.39
CA LYS A 36 -31.75 -0.19 21.65
C LYS A 36 -30.35 -0.74 21.96
N GLY A 37 -30.26 -2.01 22.39
CA GLY A 37 -28.98 -2.65 22.71
C GLY A 37 -28.19 -3.17 21.51
N ASP A 38 -28.80 -3.18 20.31
CA ASP A 38 -28.30 -3.91 19.14
C ASP A 38 -27.41 -3.08 18.21
N PHE A 39 -27.42 -1.75 18.33
CA PHE A 39 -26.59 -0.87 17.50
C PHE A 39 -25.11 -0.89 17.92
N CYS A 40 -24.82 -0.85 19.23
CA CYS A 40 -23.44 -0.83 19.73
C CYS A 40 -22.75 -2.21 19.63
N SER A 41 -23.51 -3.30 19.68
CA SER A 41 -22.98 -4.66 19.52
C SER A 41 -22.59 -4.96 18.07
N GLN A 42 -23.26 -4.35 17.08
CA GLN A 42 -22.92 -4.47 15.64
C GLN A 42 -21.54 -3.90 15.29
N TRP A 43 -20.97 -3.03 16.14
CA TRP A 43 -19.65 -2.44 15.96
C TRP A 43 -18.51 -3.36 16.43
N CYS A 44 -18.84 -4.41 17.17
CA CYS A 44 -17.92 -5.42 17.61
C CYS A 44 -17.90 -6.53 16.56
N SER A 45 -16.78 -6.68 15.85
CA SER A 45 -16.66 -7.56 14.69
C SER A 45 -17.16 -9.00 14.94
N GLY A 46 -18.14 -9.41 14.13
CA GLY A 46 -18.25 -10.74 13.52
C GLY A 46 -18.18 -11.99 14.39
N LEU A 47 -19.24 -12.30 15.16
CA LEU A 47 -19.59 -13.67 15.54
C LEU A 47 -21.02 -13.73 16.12
N THR A 48 -22.04 -13.74 15.26
CA THR A 48 -23.33 -14.33 15.61
C THR A 48 -23.29 -15.82 15.30
N THR A 49 -22.48 -16.58 16.03
CA THR A 49 -22.70 -18.03 16.13
C THR A 49 -23.55 -18.33 17.35
N THR A 50 -24.61 -19.09 17.11
CA THR A 50 -25.51 -19.68 18.09
C THR A 50 -24.74 -20.66 18.96
N GLY A 51 -24.06 -20.16 19.97
CA GLY A 51 -23.41 -20.96 21.01
C GLY A 51 -23.58 -20.29 22.35
N THR A 52 -24.52 -20.78 23.17
CA THR A 52 -24.81 -20.31 24.52
C THR A 52 -23.65 -20.63 25.46
N ILE A 53 -22.61 -19.79 25.47
CA ILE A 53 -21.71 -19.68 26.62
C ILE A 53 -22.07 -18.38 27.34
N VAL A 54 -22.84 -18.53 28.41
CA VAL A 54 -23.18 -17.46 29.35
C VAL A 54 -22.01 -17.30 30.30
N SER A 55 -20.98 -16.55 29.91
CA SER A 55 -20.06 -15.96 30.89
C SER A 55 -20.63 -14.59 31.30
N ARG A 56 -20.79 -14.37 32.61
CA ARG A 56 -21.27 -13.09 33.15
C ARG A 56 -20.36 -11.98 32.64
N THR A 57 -20.87 -11.14 31.74
CA THR A 57 -20.15 -9.97 31.23
C THR A 57 -19.83 -9.01 32.39
N PRO A 58 -18.59 -8.49 32.48
CA PRO A 58 -18.24 -7.50 33.49
C PRO A 58 -19.13 -6.24 33.37
N GLY A 59 -19.33 -5.54 34.48
CA GLY A 59 -20.07 -4.26 34.48
C GLY A 59 -19.35 -3.19 33.64
N ALA A 60 -20.10 -2.23 33.10
CA ALA A 60 -19.59 -1.15 32.24
C ALA A 60 -18.39 -0.42 32.84
N CYS A 61 -18.42 -0.14 34.15
CA CYS A 61 -17.34 0.54 34.87
C CYS A 61 -16.10 -0.32 35.12
N LYS A 62 -16.18 -1.65 34.94
CA LYS A 62 -15.05 -2.57 35.08
C LYS A 62 -14.37 -2.85 33.75
N ASN A 63 -15.17 -2.98 32.69
CA ASN A 63 -14.66 -3.16 31.34
C ASN A 63 -15.75 -2.78 30.33
N PHE A 64 -15.77 -1.50 29.95
CA PHE A 64 -16.77 -0.96 29.02
C PHE A 64 -16.75 -1.70 27.69
N TYR A 65 -15.55 -2.04 27.19
CA TYR A 65 -15.40 -2.80 25.95
C TYR A 65 -16.07 -4.17 26.01
N ARG A 66 -15.77 -5.01 27.03
CA ARG A 66 -16.41 -6.34 27.20
C ARG A 66 -17.88 -6.26 27.61
N HIS A 67 -18.30 -5.14 28.19
CA HIS A 67 -19.69 -4.87 28.51
C HIS A 67 -20.53 -4.65 27.24
N VAL A 68 -19.97 -3.91 26.27
CA VAL A 68 -20.61 -3.59 24.98
C VAL A 68 -20.39 -4.71 23.94
N CYS A 69 -19.18 -5.25 23.85
CA CYS A 69 -18.78 -6.32 22.93
C CYS A 69 -18.84 -7.70 23.60
N LYS A 70 -20.00 -8.36 23.53
CA LYS A 70 -20.23 -9.66 24.18
C LYS A 70 -19.75 -10.82 23.28
N LYS A 71 -18.70 -11.50 23.77
CA LYS A 71 -17.94 -12.62 23.16
C LYS A 71 -16.90 -12.22 22.11
N GLN A 72 -15.66 -12.57 22.42
CA GLN A 72 -14.65 -12.99 21.44
C GLN A 72 -14.28 -14.41 21.84
N ASN A 73 -14.34 -15.36 20.91
CA ASN A 73 -13.66 -16.64 21.13
C ASN A 73 -12.16 -16.35 21.16
N VAL A 74 -11.49 -16.80 22.21
CA VAL A 74 -10.01 -16.87 22.23
C VAL A 74 -9.64 -17.95 21.22
N ARG A 75 -8.98 -17.58 20.11
CA ARG A 75 -8.44 -18.55 19.15
C ARG A 75 -7.35 -19.40 19.79
N THR A 76 -7.26 -20.66 19.38
CA THR A 76 -6.11 -21.51 19.73
C THR A 76 -4.92 -21.18 18.82
N PRO A 77 -3.66 -21.33 19.29
CA PRO A 77 -2.45 -20.97 18.54
C PRO A 77 -2.26 -21.70 17.20
N ALA A 78 -3.01 -22.78 16.95
CA ALA A 78 -2.91 -23.57 15.73
C ALA A 78 -3.62 -22.92 14.51
N GLU A 79 -4.53 -21.96 14.74
CA GLU A 79 -5.28 -21.28 13.66
C GLU A 79 -4.54 -20.04 13.10
N GLU A 80 -3.51 -19.53 13.80
CA GLU A 80 -2.73 -18.35 13.37
C GLU A 80 -1.75 -18.63 12.21
N ASN A 81 -1.45 -19.90 11.93
CA ASN A 81 -0.42 -20.29 10.96
C ASN A 81 -0.96 -20.80 9.61
N ASP A 82 -2.28 -20.69 9.35
CA ASP A 82 -2.88 -21.14 8.09
C ASP A 82 -2.71 -20.07 6.98
N PRO A 83 -1.99 -20.35 5.87
CA PRO A 83 -1.81 -19.41 4.76
C PRO A 83 -3.11 -19.03 4.03
N ASP A 84 -4.20 -19.81 4.15
CA ASP A 84 -5.52 -19.50 3.55
C ASP A 84 -6.43 -18.64 4.46
N GLU A 85 -5.95 -18.26 5.64
CA GLU A 85 -6.71 -17.58 6.69
C GLU A 85 -7.02 -16.08 6.40
N ILE A 86 -6.66 -15.58 5.21
CA ILE A 86 -7.10 -14.26 4.70
C ILE A 86 -8.63 -14.17 4.65
N SER A 87 -9.29 -15.33 4.52
CA SER A 87 -10.74 -15.46 4.43
C SER A 87 -11.44 -15.52 5.81
N ARG A 88 -10.70 -15.80 6.90
CA ARG A 88 -11.30 -16.06 8.23
C ARG A 88 -10.87 -15.09 9.34
N GLY A 89 -9.78 -14.34 9.18
CA GLY A 89 -9.50 -13.19 10.05
C GLY A 89 -10.63 -12.16 9.92
N GLU A 90 -11.35 -11.89 11.01
CA GLU A 90 -12.61 -11.12 11.10
C GLU A 90 -12.66 -9.88 10.18
N GLN A 91 -13.09 -10.06 8.92
CA GLN A 91 -13.51 -8.92 8.09
C GLN A 91 -14.66 -8.23 8.81
N SER A 92 -14.53 -6.92 9.01
CA SER A 92 -15.62 -6.12 9.57
C SER A 92 -16.85 -6.22 8.66
N TYR A 93 -18.04 -6.02 9.23
CA TYR A 93 -19.27 -5.97 8.44
C TYR A 93 -19.17 -4.93 7.30
N LEU A 94 -18.53 -3.79 7.57
CA LEU A 94 -18.32 -2.72 6.59
C LEU A 94 -17.38 -3.15 5.46
N ASP A 95 -16.32 -3.89 5.77
CA ASP A 95 -15.44 -4.43 4.74
C ASP A 95 -16.22 -5.37 3.82
N LYS A 96 -17.02 -6.29 4.37
CA LYS A 96 -17.83 -7.21 3.56
C LYS A 96 -18.82 -6.47 2.66
N GLU A 97 -19.51 -5.46 3.19
CA GLU A 97 -20.44 -4.64 2.41
C GLU A 97 -19.73 -3.81 1.33
N LEU A 98 -18.56 -3.24 1.64
CA LEU A 98 -17.75 -2.52 0.67
C LEU A 98 -17.32 -3.43 -0.49
N MET A 99 -16.77 -4.60 -0.16
CA MET A 99 -16.33 -5.60 -1.14
C MET A 99 -17.48 -6.05 -2.04
N LYS A 100 -18.66 -6.34 -1.45
CA LYS A 100 -19.87 -6.71 -2.18
C LYS A 100 -20.33 -5.62 -3.16
N LYS A 101 -20.36 -4.37 -2.71
CA LYS A 101 -20.75 -3.23 -3.57
C LYS A 101 -19.76 -3.01 -4.71
N ILE A 102 -18.46 -3.05 -4.43
CA ILE A 102 -17.46 -2.91 -5.49
C ILE A 102 -17.53 -4.08 -6.47
N LYS A 103 -17.67 -5.31 -5.98
CA LYS A 103 -17.86 -6.48 -6.83
C LYS A 103 -19.06 -6.32 -7.75
N SER A 104 -20.19 -5.81 -7.23
CA SER A 104 -21.35 -5.51 -8.10
C SER A 104 -21.02 -4.49 -9.19
N LEU A 105 -20.22 -3.46 -8.95
CA LEU A 105 -19.81 -2.50 -9.99
C LEU A 105 -18.98 -3.14 -11.10
N LEU A 106 -18.17 -4.14 -10.75
CA LEU A 106 -17.26 -4.83 -11.65
C LEU A 106 -17.94 -5.97 -12.41
N GLU A 107 -19.01 -6.55 -11.84
CA GLU A 107 -19.81 -7.62 -12.45
C GLU A 107 -21.02 -7.07 -13.23
N LEU A 108 -21.45 -5.84 -12.95
CA LEU A 108 -22.46 -5.10 -13.71
C LEU A 108 -21.87 -4.60 -15.05
N ASN A 109 -21.83 -5.49 -16.04
CA ASN A 109 -22.24 -5.29 -17.44
C ASN A 109 -21.67 -6.42 -18.33
N GLN A 110 -22.47 -7.45 -18.57
CA GLN A 110 -22.44 -8.23 -19.82
C GLN A 110 -23.71 -8.06 -20.68
N GLU A 111 -24.71 -7.29 -20.24
CA GLU A 111 -25.92 -7.05 -21.03
C GLU A 111 -26.33 -5.56 -21.02
N GLY A 112 -26.17 -4.92 -22.18
CA GLY A 112 -27.18 -3.99 -22.70
C GLY A 112 -27.46 -2.66 -21.98
N GLN A 113 -26.45 -1.92 -21.52
CA GLN A 113 -26.64 -0.50 -21.18
C GLN A 113 -25.78 0.38 -22.07
N GLU A 114 -26.42 1.03 -23.04
CA GLU A 114 -25.83 2.13 -23.81
C GLU A 114 -25.36 3.23 -22.85
N PRO A 115 -24.16 3.80 -23.05
CA PRO A 115 -23.70 4.93 -22.26
C PRO A 115 -24.57 6.16 -22.57
N ASP A 116 -25.15 6.74 -21.52
CA ASP A 116 -25.86 8.03 -21.57
C ASP A 116 -24.96 9.10 -22.22
N LYS A 117 -25.25 9.44 -23.48
CA LYS A 117 -24.59 10.50 -24.25
C LYS A 117 -25.09 11.89 -23.84
N SER A 118 -25.10 12.19 -22.55
CA SER A 118 -25.40 13.54 -22.05
C SER A 118 -24.36 14.00 -21.03
N ALA A 119 -23.10 14.01 -21.45
CA ALA A 119 -22.06 14.85 -20.88
C ALA A 119 -21.02 15.12 -21.99
N SER A 120 -21.38 16.02 -22.90
CA SER A 120 -20.44 16.56 -23.89
C SER A 120 -19.48 17.53 -23.20
N GLY A 121 -18.20 17.14 -23.13
CA GLY A 121 -17.10 18.01 -22.72
C GLY A 121 -15.85 17.21 -22.36
N ASP A 122 -14.89 17.22 -23.28
CA ASP A 122 -13.49 16.79 -23.14
C ASP A 122 -13.12 15.31 -23.31
N SER A 123 -12.87 15.01 -24.60
CA SER A 123 -11.77 14.21 -25.19
C SER A 123 -11.40 12.86 -24.58
N ALA A 124 -11.62 11.79 -25.35
CA ALA A 124 -10.71 10.71 -25.76
C ALA A 124 -9.68 10.04 -24.79
N GLU A 125 -9.43 10.55 -23.58
CA GLU A 125 -8.51 10.01 -22.57
C GLU A 125 -9.20 9.14 -21.52
N ALA A 126 -10.54 9.17 -21.48
CA ALA A 126 -11.35 8.18 -20.80
C ALA A 126 -11.35 6.85 -21.57
N VAL A 127 -10.23 6.14 -21.55
CA VAL A 127 -10.34 4.69 -21.37
C VAL A 127 -11.21 4.55 -20.13
N ASP A 128 -12.46 4.11 -20.28
CA ASP A 128 -13.44 4.14 -19.19
C ASP A 128 -12.80 3.47 -17.97
N ILE A 129 -12.62 4.23 -16.88
CA ILE A 129 -12.02 3.73 -15.63
C ILE A 129 -12.76 2.46 -15.19
N LYS A 130 -14.07 2.38 -15.50
CA LYS A 130 -14.89 1.18 -15.32
C LYS A 130 -14.39 0.04 -16.20
N ASP A 131 -14.23 0.22 -17.51
CA ASP A 131 -13.74 -0.82 -18.41
C ASP A 131 -12.36 -1.36 -18.01
N LEU A 132 -11.44 -0.48 -17.61
CA LEU A 132 -10.12 -0.88 -17.13
C LEU A 132 -10.22 -1.69 -15.83
N ALA A 133 -11.07 -1.25 -14.90
CA ALA A 133 -11.31 -1.96 -13.64
C ALA A 133 -11.97 -3.33 -13.84
N VAL A 134 -12.96 -3.41 -14.74
CA VAL A 134 -13.65 -4.65 -15.13
C VAL A 134 -12.65 -5.60 -15.76
N ARG A 135 -11.86 -5.13 -16.75
CA ARG A 135 -10.83 -5.94 -17.40
C ARG A 135 -9.82 -6.49 -16.39
N PHE A 136 -9.33 -5.64 -15.49
CA PHE A 136 -8.40 -6.08 -14.43
C PHE A 136 -9.04 -7.16 -13.54
N TYR A 137 -10.28 -6.93 -13.09
CA TYR A 137 -11.01 -7.86 -12.24
C TYR A 137 -11.22 -9.22 -12.93
N THR A 138 -11.73 -9.20 -14.17
CA THR A 138 -11.97 -10.41 -14.97
C THR A 138 -10.69 -11.19 -15.24
N THR A 139 -9.59 -10.50 -15.61
CA THR A 139 -8.29 -11.16 -15.78
C THR A 139 -7.78 -11.74 -14.47
N CYS A 140 -7.95 -11.05 -13.34
CA CYS A 140 -7.51 -11.54 -12.04
C CYS A 140 -8.25 -12.80 -11.59
N ILE A 141 -9.57 -12.89 -11.79
CA ILE A 141 -10.34 -14.09 -11.41
C ILE A 141 -10.11 -15.26 -12.36
N GLN A 142 -9.73 -14.98 -13.62
CA GLN A 142 -9.42 -15.99 -14.64
C GLN A 142 -7.95 -16.42 -14.64
N ALA A 143 -7.08 -15.70 -13.92
CA ALA A 143 -5.67 -16.00 -13.81
C ALA A 143 -5.50 -17.42 -13.24
N ASP A 144 -5.23 -18.36 -14.13
CA ASP A 144 -5.16 -19.77 -13.82
C ASP A 144 -4.09 -20.01 -12.75
N THR A 145 -4.39 -20.88 -11.79
CA THR A 145 -3.43 -21.30 -10.77
C THR A 145 -2.20 -22.00 -11.37
N SER A 146 -2.26 -22.40 -12.65
CA SER A 146 -1.16 -23.01 -13.42
C SER A 146 -0.58 -22.10 -14.50
N GLU A 147 -0.63 -20.77 -14.35
CA GLU A 147 0.01 -19.86 -15.31
C GLU A 147 1.47 -20.29 -15.55
N GLN A 148 1.77 -20.63 -16.80
CA GLN A 148 3.07 -21.22 -17.14
C GLN A 148 4.18 -20.24 -16.77
N LYS A 149 5.13 -20.71 -15.97
CA LYS A 149 6.29 -19.96 -15.48
C LYS A 149 6.96 -19.11 -16.58
N GLU A 150 7.00 -19.64 -17.81
CA GLU A 150 7.57 -18.96 -18.97
C GLU A 150 6.77 -17.74 -19.44
N ASN A 151 5.44 -17.77 -19.39
CA ASN A 151 4.61 -16.61 -19.74
C ASN A 151 4.82 -15.46 -18.75
N VAL A 152 4.85 -15.78 -17.45
CA VAL A 152 5.11 -14.81 -16.38
C VAL A 152 6.50 -14.21 -16.54
N LYS A 153 7.52 -15.04 -16.77
CA LYS A 153 8.89 -14.61 -17.04
C LYS A 153 8.95 -13.66 -18.23
N LYS A 154 8.34 -14.03 -19.36
CA LYS A 154 8.31 -13.19 -20.58
C LYS A 154 7.64 -11.84 -20.30
N ALA A 155 6.50 -11.83 -19.63
CA ALA A 155 5.80 -10.59 -19.27
C ALA A 155 6.65 -9.68 -18.37
N VAL A 156 7.39 -10.24 -17.41
CA VAL A 156 8.31 -9.47 -16.57
C VAL A 156 9.49 -8.94 -17.39
N GLN A 157 10.06 -9.73 -18.31
CA GLN A 157 11.14 -9.27 -19.19
C GLN A 157 10.69 -8.12 -20.09
N GLU A 158 9.52 -8.24 -20.74
CA GLU A 158 8.91 -7.18 -21.56
C GLU A 158 8.64 -5.90 -20.75
N MET A 159 8.26 -6.04 -19.47
CA MET A 159 8.10 -4.91 -18.57
C MET A 159 9.46 -4.24 -18.26
N LEU A 160 10.47 -5.02 -17.91
CA LEU A 160 11.81 -4.53 -17.56
C LEU A 160 12.55 -3.90 -18.74
N GLU A 161 12.32 -4.38 -19.96
CA GLU A 161 12.89 -3.82 -21.18
C GLU A 161 12.48 -2.35 -21.39
N LYS A 162 11.26 -1.96 -20.98
CA LYS A 162 10.78 -0.56 -20.98
C LYS A 162 11.53 0.36 -20.02
N PHE A 163 12.43 -0.19 -19.21
CA PHE A 163 13.32 0.53 -18.30
C PHE A 163 14.80 0.26 -18.61
N HIS A 164 15.09 -0.33 -19.79
CA HIS A 164 16.44 -0.75 -20.18
C HIS A 164 17.07 -1.76 -19.20
N LEU A 165 16.23 -2.65 -18.64
CA LEU A 165 16.62 -3.70 -17.70
C LEU A 165 16.30 -5.11 -18.26
N GLY A 166 16.27 -5.26 -19.58
CA GLY A 166 15.88 -6.52 -20.25
C GLY A 166 16.79 -7.72 -19.92
N ASP A 167 18.06 -7.45 -19.61
CA ASP A 167 19.05 -8.48 -19.24
C ASP A 167 19.01 -8.85 -17.74
N TRP A 168 18.01 -8.36 -16.99
CA TRP A 168 17.88 -8.70 -15.58
C TRP A 168 17.29 -10.13 -15.41
N PRO A 169 17.79 -10.93 -14.45
CA PRO A 169 18.87 -10.63 -13.50
C PRO A 169 20.27 -10.76 -14.10
N MET A 170 21.18 -9.86 -13.69
CA MET A 170 22.57 -9.91 -14.14
C MET A 170 23.39 -10.85 -13.25
N ILE A 171 23.50 -12.09 -13.73
CA ILE A 171 24.13 -13.22 -13.03
C ILE A 171 25.66 -13.18 -13.16
N THR A 172 26.19 -13.07 -14.38
CA THR A 172 27.63 -13.05 -14.66
C THR A 172 28.06 -11.73 -15.32
N GLY A 173 29.34 -11.37 -15.13
CA GLY A 173 29.97 -10.24 -15.81
C GLY A 173 30.00 -8.93 -15.02
N THR A 174 30.79 -7.98 -15.53
CA THR A 174 30.84 -6.59 -15.08
C THR A 174 30.05 -5.74 -16.06
N LEU A 175 29.02 -5.07 -15.56
CA LEU A 175 28.33 -4.03 -16.33
C LEU A 175 29.34 -2.92 -16.62
N GLN A 176 29.72 -2.76 -17.89
CA GLN A 176 30.74 -1.81 -18.35
C GLN A 176 30.27 -0.34 -18.35
N VAL A 177 29.05 -0.09 -17.86
CA VAL A 177 28.43 1.23 -17.81
C VAL A 177 28.50 1.77 -16.39
N LYS A 178 28.64 3.09 -16.22
CA LYS A 178 28.64 3.72 -14.88
C LYS A 178 27.26 3.60 -14.22
N ALA A 179 27.22 3.58 -12.89
CA ALA A 179 25.98 3.56 -12.10
C ALA A 179 25.03 4.72 -12.47
N THR A 180 25.59 5.89 -12.79
CA THR A 180 24.87 7.07 -13.29
C THR A 180 24.11 6.80 -14.58
N GLU A 181 24.69 6.06 -15.51
CA GLU A 181 24.06 5.74 -16.80
C GLU A 181 22.92 4.75 -16.62
N VAL A 182 23.04 3.82 -15.67
CA VAL A 182 21.93 2.91 -15.31
C VAL A 182 20.70 3.72 -14.88
N LEU A 183 20.86 4.75 -14.04
CA LEU A 183 19.75 5.61 -13.61
C LEU A 183 19.25 6.55 -14.70
N LYS A 184 20.12 7.07 -15.58
CA LYS A 184 19.68 7.87 -16.73
C LYS A 184 18.71 7.09 -17.63
N ASN A 185 19.02 5.82 -17.86
CA ASN A 185 18.24 4.97 -18.76
C ASN A 185 16.98 4.41 -18.08
N SER A 186 17.06 4.02 -16.81
CA SER A 186 15.93 3.41 -16.09
C SER A 186 14.97 4.42 -15.45
N GLY A 187 15.38 5.68 -15.29
CA GLY A 187 14.63 6.70 -14.56
C GLY A 187 14.97 6.76 -13.07
N LEU A 188 14.36 7.71 -12.36
CA LEU A 188 14.66 7.97 -10.94
C LEU A 188 13.71 7.26 -9.98
N ARG A 189 12.59 6.71 -10.45
CA ARG A 189 11.60 6.01 -9.60
C ARG A 189 12.17 4.99 -8.61
N PRO A 190 13.20 4.18 -8.97
CA PRO A 190 13.78 3.22 -8.03
C PRO A 190 14.48 3.86 -6.84
N VAL A 191 14.89 5.12 -6.94
CA VAL A 191 15.64 5.85 -5.90
C VAL A 191 14.92 7.11 -5.42
N ALA A 192 13.74 7.41 -5.95
CA ALA A 192 12.95 8.58 -5.59
C ALA A 192 11.47 8.40 -5.93
N THR A 193 10.57 8.83 -5.05
CA THR A 193 9.15 8.97 -5.39
C THR A 193 8.90 10.38 -5.91
N ILE A 194 8.34 10.45 -7.11
CA ILE A 194 8.01 11.70 -7.80
C ILE A 194 6.49 11.85 -7.81
N SER A 195 6.00 13.03 -7.44
CA SER A 195 4.56 13.34 -7.42
C SER A 195 4.30 14.79 -7.78
N ALA A 196 3.12 15.05 -8.34
CA ALA A 196 2.60 16.41 -8.47
C ALA A 196 1.71 16.70 -7.26
N VAL A 197 2.00 17.79 -6.54
CA VAL A 197 1.23 18.24 -5.37
C VAL A 197 0.56 19.56 -5.71
N GLY A 198 -0.75 19.65 -5.50
CA GLY A 198 -1.50 20.88 -5.69
C GLY A 198 -1.19 21.87 -4.56
N ILE A 199 -0.91 23.11 -4.93
CA ILE A 199 -0.80 24.27 -4.04
C ILE A 199 -2.13 25.01 -4.13
N GLU A 200 -2.95 24.85 -3.09
CA GLU A 200 -4.32 25.39 -3.03
C GLU A 200 -4.36 26.91 -3.18
N GLU A 201 -3.37 27.61 -2.62
CA GLU A 201 -3.30 29.08 -2.62
C GLU A 201 -3.28 29.69 -4.03
N ASN A 202 -2.66 28.99 -5.00
CA ASN A 202 -2.46 29.49 -6.37
C ASN A 202 -3.08 28.60 -7.45
N ASN A 203 -3.78 27.52 -7.08
CA ASN A 203 -4.32 26.51 -8.00
C ASN A 203 -3.25 25.97 -8.98
N GLN A 204 -2.02 25.80 -8.50
CA GLN A 204 -0.87 25.33 -9.27
C GLN A 204 -0.42 23.96 -8.77
N TYR A 205 0.14 23.14 -9.66
CA TYR A 205 0.80 21.90 -9.27
C TYR A 205 2.31 22.12 -9.22
N GLU A 206 2.92 21.72 -8.11
CA GLU A 206 4.38 21.67 -7.98
C GLU A 206 4.87 20.23 -8.08
N LEU A 207 6.00 20.05 -8.77
CA LEU A 207 6.69 18.78 -8.81
C LEU A 207 7.43 18.57 -7.50
N THR A 208 7.15 17.46 -6.83
CA THR A 208 7.80 17.08 -5.59
C THR A 208 8.54 15.75 -5.73
N MET A 209 9.65 15.63 -5.01
CA MET A 209 10.43 14.40 -4.96
C MET A 209 10.80 14.06 -3.51
N THR A 210 10.63 12.79 -3.14
CA THR A 210 10.89 12.27 -1.79
C THR A 210 11.52 10.88 -1.84
N ILE A 211 11.81 10.31 -0.67
CA ILE A 211 12.36 8.96 -0.51
C ILE A 211 11.45 7.94 -1.20
N PRO A 212 12.02 6.95 -1.93
CA PRO A 212 11.24 6.00 -2.71
C PRO A 212 10.25 5.20 -1.84
N HIS A 213 9.01 5.14 -2.31
CA HIS A 213 7.94 4.35 -1.76
C HIS A 213 7.58 3.22 -2.72
N ALA A 214 8.27 2.09 -2.58
CA ALA A 214 7.97 0.90 -3.38
C ALA A 214 6.88 0.04 -2.73
N ARG A 215 6.05 -0.60 -3.56
CA ARG A 215 5.10 -1.61 -3.10
C ARG A 215 5.89 -2.80 -2.56
N PHE A 216 5.43 -3.33 -1.42
CA PHE A 216 6.03 -4.47 -0.74
C PHE A 216 7.50 -4.31 -0.30
N ALA A 217 8.05 -3.10 -0.29
CA ALA A 217 9.41 -2.88 0.24
C ALA A 217 9.48 -3.21 1.75
N PRO A 218 10.57 -3.82 2.25
CA PRO A 218 10.80 -3.97 3.68
C PRO A 218 10.90 -2.59 4.34
N THR A 219 10.51 -2.52 5.61
CA THR A 219 10.74 -1.31 6.40
C THR A 219 12.25 -1.15 6.66
N PRO A 220 12.76 0.09 6.85
CA PRO A 220 14.17 0.31 7.14
C PRO A 220 14.69 -0.49 8.35
N SER A 221 13.83 -0.77 9.34
CA SER A 221 14.19 -1.61 10.50
C SER A 221 14.53 -3.05 10.10
N ILE A 222 13.79 -3.65 9.17
CA ILE A 222 14.04 -5.01 8.67
C ILE A 222 15.37 -5.07 7.90
N LEU A 223 15.68 -4.03 7.13
CA LEU A 223 16.94 -3.92 6.40
C LEU A 223 18.15 -3.67 7.32
N LYS A 224 17.96 -3.02 8.47
CA LYS A 224 19.00 -2.84 9.50
C LYS A 224 19.36 -4.16 10.18
N SER A 225 18.37 -5.03 10.37
CA SER A 225 18.52 -6.43 10.79
C SER A 225 18.97 -7.37 9.66
N SER A 226 19.50 -6.88 8.53
CA SER A 226 19.93 -7.78 7.45
C SER A 226 21.03 -8.76 7.87
N ASN A 227 21.79 -8.42 8.91
CA ASN A 227 22.82 -9.26 9.53
C ASN A 227 22.31 -10.04 10.75
N THR A 228 21.07 -9.82 11.19
CA THR A 228 20.44 -10.62 12.24
C THR A 228 19.46 -11.59 11.59
N ASN A 229 19.45 -12.84 12.08
CA ASN A 229 18.60 -13.92 11.55
C ASN A 229 17.13 -13.75 11.98
N SER A 230 16.56 -12.56 11.78
CA SER A 230 15.14 -12.31 12.01
C SER A 230 14.33 -13.05 10.93
N ASN A 231 13.19 -13.62 11.32
CA ASN A 231 12.29 -14.31 10.39
C ASN A 231 11.94 -13.43 9.19
N ALA A 232 11.69 -12.14 9.40
CA ALA A 232 11.38 -11.19 8.34
C ALA A 232 12.52 -11.07 7.29
N THR A 233 13.78 -10.95 7.73
CA THR A 233 14.94 -10.89 6.82
C THR A 233 15.05 -12.16 5.98
N VAL A 234 14.87 -13.32 6.61
CA VAL A 234 14.98 -14.62 5.94
C VAL A 234 13.86 -14.82 4.93
N ARG A 235 12.61 -14.51 5.29
CA ARG A 235 11.46 -14.57 4.38
C ARG A 235 11.63 -13.61 3.20
N TYR A 236 12.21 -12.43 3.43
CA TYR A 236 12.50 -11.48 2.36
C TYR A 236 13.55 -12.02 1.36
N ARG A 237 14.65 -12.60 1.84
CA ARG A 237 15.63 -13.27 0.96
C ARG A 237 14.99 -14.42 0.18
N ARG A 238 14.11 -15.21 0.81
CA ARG A 238 13.37 -16.31 0.15
C ARG A 238 12.45 -15.79 -0.96
N LEU A 239 11.79 -14.65 -0.74
CA LEU A 239 10.99 -13.98 -1.76
C LEU A 239 11.85 -13.56 -2.97
N ILE A 240 12.99 -12.89 -2.74
CA ILE A 240 13.91 -12.49 -3.83
C ILE A 240 14.37 -13.72 -4.62
N ARG A 241 14.82 -14.78 -3.93
CA ARG A 241 15.24 -16.05 -4.57
C ARG A 241 14.12 -16.69 -5.38
N GLY A 242 12.90 -16.71 -4.85
CA GLY A 242 11.73 -17.28 -5.54
C GLY A 242 11.45 -16.57 -6.87
N VAL A 243 11.56 -15.24 -6.89
CA VAL A 243 11.41 -14.46 -8.13
C VAL A 243 12.56 -14.70 -9.09
N LEU A 244 13.80 -14.70 -8.62
CA LEU A 244 14.97 -14.93 -9.47
C LEU A 244 14.98 -16.33 -10.11
N LYS A 245 14.45 -17.36 -9.42
CA LYS A 245 14.25 -18.71 -9.97
C LYS A 245 13.30 -18.77 -11.17
N LEU A 246 12.51 -17.71 -11.45
CA LEU A 246 11.75 -17.61 -12.70
C LEU A 246 12.66 -17.48 -13.92
N PHE A 247 13.83 -16.87 -13.76
CA PHE A 247 14.73 -16.51 -14.85
C PHE A 247 15.85 -17.53 -15.08
N LEU A 248 16.03 -18.46 -14.14
CA LEU A 248 17.04 -19.51 -14.24
C LEU A 248 16.49 -20.71 -15.02
N PRO A 249 17.30 -21.32 -15.91
CA PRO A 249 16.93 -22.57 -16.56
C PRO A 249 16.75 -23.67 -15.51
N GLU A 250 15.69 -24.46 -15.65
CA GLU A 250 15.51 -25.67 -14.85
C GLU A 250 16.65 -26.63 -15.19
N LYS A 251 17.67 -26.70 -14.32
CA LYS A 251 18.60 -27.82 -14.38
C LYS A 251 17.75 -29.09 -14.27
N GLN A 252 17.84 -29.99 -15.25
CA GLN A 252 17.17 -31.28 -15.24
C GLN A 252 17.35 -31.92 -13.87
N ALA A 253 16.27 -31.98 -13.11
CA ALA A 253 16.28 -32.57 -11.78
C ALA A 253 16.53 -34.06 -11.94
N SER A 254 17.70 -34.52 -11.52
CA SER A 254 17.86 -35.92 -11.12
C SER A 254 16.84 -36.18 -10.00
N HIS A 255 15.97 -37.16 -10.22
CA HIS A 255 14.93 -37.61 -9.31
C HIS A 255 15.33 -37.55 -7.84
N THR A 256 14.69 -36.64 -7.12
CA THR A 256 14.23 -36.91 -5.76
C THR A 256 12.87 -36.27 -5.64
N GLU A 257 11.82 -37.08 -5.76
CA GLU A 257 10.49 -36.73 -5.30
C GLU A 257 10.58 -36.51 -3.79
N SER A 258 10.66 -35.26 -3.34
CA SER A 258 10.27 -34.90 -1.99
C SER A 258 8.86 -34.29 -2.05
N THR A 259 7.99 -34.95 -1.31
CA THR A 259 6.56 -34.72 -1.19
C THR A 259 6.26 -33.29 -0.72
N GLN A 260 5.10 -32.76 -1.10
CA GLN A 260 4.58 -31.41 -0.80
C GLN A 260 4.37 -31.06 0.69
N GLN A 261 4.99 -31.79 1.63
CA GLN A 261 4.90 -31.57 3.08
C GLN A 261 6.15 -30.92 3.70
N ASP A 262 7.26 -30.76 2.95
CA ASP A 262 8.53 -30.29 3.52
C ASP A 262 8.72 -28.75 3.48
N GLU A 263 7.92 -27.99 2.70
CA GLU A 263 8.10 -26.52 2.61
C GLU A 263 7.59 -25.73 3.84
N ALA A 264 6.85 -26.38 4.75
CA ALA A 264 6.32 -25.74 5.95
C ALA A 264 7.23 -25.91 7.19
N ASN A 265 8.20 -26.83 7.16
CA ASN A 265 8.99 -27.25 8.33
C ASN A 265 10.51 -27.21 8.15
N GLU A 266 11.03 -26.52 7.12
CA GLU A 266 12.46 -26.21 7.05
C GLU A 266 12.86 -25.36 8.26
N SER A 267 13.55 -26.00 9.20
CA SER A 267 14.09 -25.36 10.39
C SER A 267 15.18 -24.36 10.01
N SER A 268 15.39 -23.37 10.85
CA SER A 268 16.44 -22.35 10.68
C SER A 268 17.85 -22.92 10.48
N GLU A 269 18.08 -24.21 10.76
CA GLU A 269 19.35 -24.91 10.57
C GLU A 269 19.54 -25.43 9.13
N GLU A 270 18.50 -25.92 8.46
CA GLU A 270 18.56 -26.20 7.01
C GLU A 270 18.65 -24.91 6.19
N MET A 271 18.05 -23.81 6.67
CA MET A 271 18.16 -22.46 6.11
C MET A 271 19.58 -21.88 6.09
N LEU A 272 20.49 -22.41 6.93
CA LEU A 272 21.91 -22.02 6.99
C LEU A 272 22.80 -22.91 6.11
N SER A 273 22.37 -24.14 5.80
CA SER A 273 23.16 -25.08 5.01
C SER A 273 23.24 -24.69 3.53
N ASP A 274 22.21 -24.02 3.00
CA ASP A 274 22.21 -23.48 1.63
C ASP A 274 23.00 -22.16 1.51
N GLU A 275 23.25 -21.43 2.60
CA GLU A 275 24.21 -20.30 2.58
C GLU A 275 25.67 -20.78 2.56
N ALA A 276 25.94 -22.05 2.91
CA ALA A 276 27.27 -22.64 2.90
C ALA A 276 27.71 -23.20 1.52
N LYS A 277 26.80 -23.33 0.55
CA LYS A 277 27.16 -23.61 -0.84
C LYS A 277 27.57 -22.31 -1.53
N LYS A 278 28.85 -21.98 -1.35
CA LYS A 278 29.53 -20.74 -1.72
C LYS A 278 29.69 -20.47 -3.23
N ASP A 279 28.83 -21.03 -4.08
CA ASP A 279 29.00 -20.97 -5.54
C ASP A 279 27.67 -20.97 -6.32
N ASP A 280 26.60 -20.40 -5.73
CA ASP A 280 25.37 -20.14 -6.47
C ASP A 280 25.38 -18.68 -6.97
N ASP A 281 25.49 -18.54 -8.27
CA ASP A 281 25.31 -17.33 -9.06
C ASP A 281 24.08 -16.49 -8.61
N LEU A 282 23.02 -17.16 -8.16
CA LEU A 282 21.83 -16.56 -7.57
C LEU A 282 22.10 -15.83 -6.24
N SER A 283 22.97 -16.40 -5.39
CA SER A 283 23.31 -15.82 -4.09
C SER A 283 24.00 -14.46 -4.24
N ASN A 284 24.81 -14.31 -5.27
CA ASN A 284 25.46 -13.04 -5.60
C ASN A 284 24.44 -11.95 -5.97
N VAL A 285 23.43 -12.28 -6.79
CA VAL A 285 22.37 -11.32 -7.16
C VAL A 285 21.53 -10.92 -5.95
N VAL A 286 21.18 -11.89 -5.09
CA VAL A 286 20.48 -11.59 -3.83
C VAL A 286 21.31 -10.67 -2.95
N HIS A 287 22.61 -10.94 -2.81
CA HIS A 287 23.50 -10.10 -2.02
C HIS A 287 23.61 -8.67 -2.58
N ASP A 288 23.70 -8.52 -3.90
CA ASP A 288 23.72 -7.23 -4.58
C ASP A 288 22.48 -6.38 -4.25
N ILE A 289 21.30 -6.99 -4.33
CA ILE A 289 20.01 -6.34 -4.02
C ILE A 289 19.97 -5.90 -2.56
N ILE A 290 20.25 -6.82 -1.62
CA ILE A 290 20.19 -6.54 -0.18
C ILE A 290 21.23 -5.49 0.21
N TYR A 291 22.40 -5.49 -0.42
CA TYR A 291 23.44 -4.49 -0.19
C TYR A 291 22.94 -3.08 -0.52
N VAL A 292 22.38 -2.88 -1.73
CA VAL A 292 21.88 -1.56 -2.14
C VAL A 292 20.72 -1.12 -1.26
N GLU A 293 19.76 -2.00 -0.96
CA GLU A 293 18.65 -1.66 -0.07
C GLU A 293 19.10 -1.29 1.34
N GLY A 294 20.08 -2.01 1.89
CA GLY A 294 20.68 -1.71 3.19
C GLY A 294 21.35 -0.34 3.23
N GLU A 295 22.08 0.04 2.18
CA GLU A 295 22.69 1.38 2.08
C GLU A 295 21.63 2.48 1.94
N LEU A 296 20.61 2.28 1.10
CA LEU A 296 19.51 3.24 0.96
C LEU A 296 18.71 3.41 2.27
N ALA A 297 18.53 2.34 3.04
CA ALA A 297 17.91 2.40 4.36
C ALA A 297 18.74 3.21 5.35
N LYS A 298 20.07 3.02 5.38
CA LYS A 298 21.00 3.82 6.21
C LYS A 298 20.96 5.31 5.85
N ILE A 299 20.90 5.63 4.55
CA ILE A 299 20.80 7.01 4.07
C ILE A 299 19.46 7.63 4.51
N THR A 300 18.37 6.87 4.36
CA THR A 300 17.02 7.28 4.78
C THR A 300 16.94 7.60 6.27
N GLU A 301 17.48 6.73 7.13
CA GLU A 301 17.45 6.90 8.59
C GLU A 301 18.23 8.13 9.05
N LYS A 302 19.38 8.42 8.42
CA LYS A 302 20.21 9.57 8.74
C LYS A 302 19.64 10.91 8.26
N SER A 303 18.78 10.89 7.23
CA SER A 303 18.23 12.10 6.63
C SER A 303 17.23 12.80 7.56
N ARG A 304 17.40 14.12 7.74
CA ARG A 304 16.47 14.92 8.53
C ARG A 304 15.23 15.31 7.73
N PRO A 305 14.05 15.41 8.37
CA PRO A 305 12.86 15.95 7.74
C PRO A 305 13.05 17.45 7.50
N SER A 306 13.26 17.82 6.24
CA SER A 306 13.22 19.20 5.75
C SER A 306 12.62 19.24 4.36
N THR A 307 12.17 20.41 3.91
CA THR A 307 11.62 20.61 2.57
C THR A 307 12.26 21.87 2.00
N GLU A 308 12.81 21.76 0.79
CA GLU A 308 13.43 22.88 0.07
C GLU A 308 12.91 22.87 -1.37
N SER A 309 12.55 24.03 -1.91
CA SER A 309 12.16 24.21 -3.31
C SER A 309 13.22 25.03 -4.05
N ALA A 310 13.60 24.58 -5.24
CA ALA A 310 14.47 25.29 -6.16
C ALA A 310 14.25 24.76 -7.59
N SER A 311 14.78 25.46 -8.59
CA SER A 311 14.75 24.96 -9.96
C SER A 311 15.54 23.66 -10.13
N ILE A 312 15.13 22.81 -11.10
CA ILE A 312 15.83 21.56 -11.43
C ILE A 312 17.31 21.81 -11.73
N SER A 313 17.64 22.89 -12.44
CA SER A 313 19.02 23.27 -12.75
C SER A 313 19.85 23.59 -11.49
N THR A 314 19.26 24.27 -10.50
CA THR A 314 19.91 24.55 -9.22
C THR A 314 20.16 23.26 -8.43
N TRP A 315 19.16 22.37 -8.37
CA TRP A 315 19.32 21.07 -7.74
C TRP A 315 20.37 20.19 -8.42
N GLN A 316 20.39 20.17 -9.76
CA GLN A 316 21.38 19.43 -10.53
C GLN A 316 22.81 19.89 -10.21
N LYS A 317 23.02 21.21 -10.03
CA LYS A 317 24.32 21.75 -9.59
C LYS A 317 24.67 21.32 -8.15
N LYS A 318 23.70 21.35 -7.23
CA LYS A 318 23.91 20.99 -5.81
C LYS A 318 24.17 19.49 -5.60
N LEU A 319 23.50 18.62 -6.35
CA LEU A 319 23.65 17.17 -6.28
C LEU A 319 24.85 16.65 -7.09
N GLY A 320 25.34 17.45 -8.04
CA GLY A 320 26.49 17.14 -8.89
C GLY A 320 26.17 16.17 -10.03
N GLU A 321 27.17 15.88 -10.87
CA GLU A 321 27.00 15.09 -12.11
C GLU A 321 26.70 13.60 -11.86
N HIS A 322 26.98 13.10 -10.64
CA HIS A 322 26.75 11.71 -10.26
C HIS A 322 25.29 11.40 -9.93
N PHE A 323 24.44 12.42 -9.84
CA PHE A 323 23.00 12.23 -9.73
C PHE A 323 22.33 12.82 -10.97
N PRO A 324 21.82 11.98 -11.89
CA PRO A 324 21.28 12.44 -13.17
C PRO A 324 19.86 12.98 -13.01
N LEU A 325 19.67 14.07 -12.27
CA LEU A 325 18.35 14.61 -11.93
C LEU A 325 17.54 14.95 -13.19
N LEU A 326 18.03 15.86 -14.03
CA LEU A 326 17.26 16.33 -15.18
C LEU A 326 17.01 15.20 -16.19
N THR A 327 18.07 14.46 -16.54
CA THR A 327 18.00 13.39 -17.55
C THR A 327 17.18 12.19 -17.06
N GLY A 328 17.33 11.79 -15.79
CA GLY A 328 16.52 10.74 -15.19
C GLY A 328 15.03 11.13 -15.07
N LEU A 329 14.73 12.38 -14.70
CA LEU A 329 13.35 12.88 -14.72
C LEU A 329 12.79 12.91 -16.14
N GLN A 330 13.55 13.37 -17.14
CA GLN A 330 13.11 13.34 -18.54
C GLN A 330 12.77 11.93 -19.01
N THR A 331 13.56 10.93 -18.63
CA THR A 331 13.26 9.51 -18.90
C THR A 331 11.93 9.08 -18.30
N ASP A 332 11.64 9.47 -17.06
CA ASP A 332 10.37 9.16 -16.39
C ASP A 332 9.16 9.83 -17.04
N PHE A 333 9.31 11.08 -17.51
CA PHE A 333 8.24 11.90 -18.10
C PHE A 333 8.05 11.67 -19.61
N LYS A 334 9.02 11.08 -20.30
CA LYS A 334 8.92 10.72 -21.71
C LYS A 334 7.70 9.82 -21.98
N LYS A 335 7.31 8.97 -21.03
CA LYS A 335 6.13 8.10 -21.11
C LYS A 335 4.80 8.86 -21.16
N ALA A 336 4.77 10.08 -20.63
CA ALA A 336 3.62 10.97 -20.67
C ALA A 336 3.70 11.99 -21.82
N SER A 337 4.67 11.84 -22.74
CA SER A 337 4.93 12.83 -23.81
C SER A 337 5.21 14.25 -23.27
N LEU A 338 5.70 14.36 -22.04
CA LEU A 338 6.02 15.63 -21.38
C LEU A 338 7.52 15.88 -21.42
N ARG A 339 7.90 17.11 -21.75
CA ARG A 339 9.28 17.58 -21.71
C ARG A 339 9.45 18.51 -20.51
N LEU A 340 10.37 18.14 -19.61
CA LEU A 340 10.72 18.97 -18.45
C LEU A 340 11.82 19.96 -18.82
N GLU A 341 11.59 21.22 -18.47
CA GLU A 341 12.56 22.30 -18.66
C GLU A 341 13.41 22.50 -17.39
N PRO A 342 14.70 22.87 -17.49
CA PRO A 342 15.61 23.04 -16.36
C PRO A 342 15.18 24.10 -15.33
N GLU A 343 14.34 25.04 -15.74
CA GLU A 343 13.85 26.16 -14.93
C GLU A 343 12.65 25.77 -14.07
N TYR A 344 12.04 24.60 -14.30
CA TYR A 344 10.89 24.15 -13.51
C TYR A 344 11.28 23.99 -12.04
N ASN A 345 10.37 24.41 -11.16
CA ASN A 345 10.54 24.26 -9.72
C ASN A 345 10.34 22.79 -9.31
N LEU A 346 11.24 22.33 -8.45
CA LEU A 346 11.22 21.01 -7.86
C LEU A 346 11.39 21.15 -6.34
N THR A 347 10.37 20.71 -5.61
CA THR A 347 10.42 20.60 -4.16
C THR A 347 10.99 19.27 -3.74
N LEU A 348 12.14 19.28 -3.05
CA LEU A 348 12.73 18.09 -2.45
C LEU A 348 12.32 17.99 -0.99
N HIS A 349 11.66 16.88 -0.67
CA HIS A 349 11.53 16.44 0.72
C HIS A 349 12.77 15.66 1.11
N ARG A 350 13.40 16.06 2.22
CA ARG A 350 14.65 15.51 2.75
C ARG A 350 15.82 15.66 1.77
N PRO A 351 16.22 16.89 1.39
CA PRO A 351 17.35 17.14 0.48
C PRO A 351 18.68 16.46 0.90
N GLU A 352 18.90 16.27 2.20
CA GLU A 352 20.06 15.51 2.72
C GLU A 352 20.10 14.06 2.21
N TYR A 353 18.94 13.42 2.04
CA TYR A 353 18.83 12.07 1.46
C TYR A 353 19.42 12.05 0.04
N PHE A 354 19.01 12.98 -0.82
CA PHE A 354 19.47 13.04 -2.21
C PHE A 354 20.96 13.39 -2.32
N THR A 355 21.46 14.21 -1.41
CA THR A 355 22.89 14.53 -1.33
C THR A 355 23.71 13.28 -0.96
N ALA A 356 23.27 12.52 0.04
CA ALA A 356 23.91 11.26 0.43
C ALA A 356 23.76 10.16 -0.64
N LEU A 357 22.62 10.11 -1.33
CA LEU A 357 22.39 9.22 -2.47
C LEU A 357 23.37 9.52 -3.61
N ALA A 358 23.55 10.79 -3.98
CA ALA A 358 24.53 11.19 -5.00
C ALA A 358 25.95 10.71 -4.66
N ASN A 359 26.33 10.80 -3.38
CA ASN A 359 27.61 10.30 -2.89
C ASN A 359 27.72 8.76 -2.97
N PHE A 360 26.64 8.04 -2.65
CA PHE A 360 26.58 6.58 -2.78
C PHE A 360 26.67 6.12 -4.23
N LEU A 361 26.01 6.82 -5.17
CA LEU A 361 26.05 6.52 -6.59
C LEU A 361 27.44 6.65 -7.20
N ARG A 362 28.34 7.45 -6.59
CA ARG A 362 29.74 7.54 -6.99
C ARG A 362 30.53 6.26 -6.71
N THR A 363 30.16 5.51 -5.68
CA THR A 363 30.95 4.38 -5.17
C THR A 363 30.30 3.02 -5.44
N VAL A 364 28.99 2.97 -5.65
CA VAL A 364 28.27 1.72 -5.90
C VAL A 364 28.70 1.09 -7.21
N GLN A 365 28.93 -0.23 -7.20
CA GLN A 365 29.21 -0.98 -8.41
C GLN A 365 27.97 -0.99 -9.32
N PRO A 366 28.10 -0.73 -10.64
CA PRO A 366 26.97 -0.63 -11.54
C PRO A 366 26.09 -1.89 -11.58
N ARG A 367 26.70 -3.09 -11.50
CA ARG A 367 25.98 -4.37 -11.41
C ARG A 367 25.04 -4.43 -10.21
N LYS A 368 25.50 -3.97 -9.03
CA LYS A 368 24.69 -3.97 -7.80
C LYS A 368 23.46 -3.10 -7.95
N LEU A 369 23.66 -1.90 -8.49
CA LEU A 369 22.57 -0.96 -8.77
C LEU A 369 21.59 -1.53 -9.80
N TYR A 370 22.09 -2.12 -10.89
CA TYR A 370 21.27 -2.75 -11.93
C TYR A 370 20.39 -3.88 -11.37
N ASN A 371 20.97 -4.77 -10.57
CA ASN A 371 20.24 -5.87 -9.93
C ASN A 371 19.17 -5.36 -8.95
N TYR A 372 19.49 -4.32 -8.16
CA TYR A 372 18.52 -3.65 -7.31
C TYR A 372 17.37 -3.01 -8.10
N LEU A 373 17.66 -2.30 -9.19
CA LEU A 373 16.66 -1.65 -10.04
C LEU A 373 15.67 -2.66 -10.64
N GLY A 374 16.17 -3.77 -11.18
CA GLY A 374 15.28 -4.81 -11.71
C GLY A 374 14.44 -5.47 -10.61
N TRP A 375 15.01 -5.67 -9.41
CA TRP A 375 14.26 -6.13 -8.25
C TRP A 375 13.19 -5.13 -7.81
N PHE A 376 13.50 -3.83 -7.75
CA PHE A 376 12.56 -2.78 -7.35
C PHE A 376 11.29 -2.84 -8.20
N ILE A 377 11.45 -2.90 -9.53
CA ILE A 377 10.32 -2.91 -10.47
C ILE A 377 9.59 -4.26 -10.42
N THR A 378 10.32 -5.38 -10.36
CA THR A 378 9.70 -6.71 -10.30
C THR A 378 8.94 -6.92 -9.00
N ARG A 379 9.46 -6.42 -7.88
CA ARG A 379 8.78 -6.45 -6.59
C ARG A 379 7.45 -5.72 -6.65
N ASP A 380 7.38 -4.56 -7.31
CA ASP A 380 6.16 -3.78 -7.40
C ASP A 380 4.99 -4.53 -8.06
N VAL A 381 5.26 -5.59 -8.81
CA VAL A 381 4.25 -6.47 -9.44
C VAL A 381 4.27 -7.90 -8.89
N ALA A 382 4.98 -8.16 -7.78
CA ALA A 382 5.15 -9.50 -7.22
C ALA A 382 3.83 -10.19 -6.85
N ASP A 383 2.80 -9.40 -6.51
CA ASP A 383 1.48 -9.92 -6.20
C ASP A 383 0.71 -10.40 -7.46
N GLY A 384 1.18 -10.08 -8.66
CA GLY A 384 0.63 -10.55 -9.94
C GLY A 384 1.42 -11.70 -10.58
N LEU A 385 2.46 -12.21 -9.91
CA LEU A 385 3.28 -13.32 -10.42
C LEU A 385 2.65 -14.69 -10.05
N THR A 386 3.45 -15.75 -10.13
CA THR A 386 3.02 -17.12 -9.84
C THR A 386 2.47 -17.28 -8.41
N VAL A 387 1.64 -18.31 -8.21
CA VAL A 387 1.08 -18.66 -6.88
C VAL A 387 2.20 -18.86 -5.85
N ASP A 388 3.30 -19.49 -6.25
CA ASP A 388 4.46 -19.71 -5.39
C ASP A 388 5.09 -18.41 -4.87
N ILE A 389 5.27 -17.43 -5.76
CA ILE A 389 5.80 -16.12 -5.38
C ILE A 389 4.82 -15.38 -4.48
N ARG A 390 3.51 -15.45 -4.77
CA ARG A 390 2.47 -14.85 -3.92
C ARG A 390 2.48 -15.43 -2.50
N LYS A 391 2.68 -16.74 -2.35
CA LYS A 391 2.87 -17.39 -1.03
C LYS A 391 4.09 -16.83 -0.30
N LYS A 392 5.24 -16.77 -0.97
CA LYS A 392 6.47 -16.21 -0.39
C LYS A 392 6.32 -14.73 0.00
N LEU A 393 5.62 -13.95 -0.82
CA LEU A 393 5.31 -12.55 -0.55
C LEU A 393 4.40 -12.42 0.68
N GLN A 394 3.34 -13.21 0.77
CA GLN A 394 2.44 -13.22 1.93
C GLN A 394 3.19 -13.56 3.22
N LEU A 395 4.03 -14.61 3.22
CA LEU A 395 4.83 -15.00 4.39
C LEU A 395 5.79 -13.90 4.83
N PHE A 396 6.44 -13.21 3.88
CA PHE A 396 7.29 -12.07 4.21
C PHE A 396 6.48 -10.92 4.84
N LEU A 397 5.33 -10.58 4.27
CA LEU A 397 4.53 -9.45 4.74
C LEU A 397 3.85 -9.69 6.08
N HIS A 398 3.53 -10.95 6.38
CA HIS A 398 3.08 -11.38 7.70
C HIS A 398 4.08 -10.99 8.79
N GLU A 399 5.36 -11.32 8.59
CA GLU A 399 6.43 -10.97 9.52
C GLU A 399 6.78 -9.46 9.49
N ALA A 400 6.69 -8.83 8.32
CA ALA A 400 7.11 -7.44 8.10
C ALA A 400 6.09 -6.38 8.57
N SER A 401 5.04 -6.78 9.31
CA SER A 401 3.99 -5.89 9.83
C SER A 401 3.10 -5.24 8.75
N LYS A 402 2.88 -5.93 7.62
CA LYS A 402 2.03 -5.42 6.52
C LYS A 402 0.73 -6.22 6.37
N PRO A 403 -0.35 -5.61 5.83
CA PRO A 403 -1.63 -6.27 5.64
C PRO A 403 -1.51 -7.54 4.78
N LYS A 404 -2.30 -8.56 5.12
CA LYS A 404 -2.30 -9.88 4.45
C LYS A 404 -2.60 -9.71 2.94
N ILE A 405 -1.68 -10.14 2.07
CA ILE A 405 -1.87 -10.14 0.60
C ILE A 405 -2.55 -11.42 0.15
N PRO A 406 -3.58 -11.36 -0.70
CA PRO A 406 -4.25 -12.54 -1.20
C PRO A 406 -3.30 -13.45 -1.98
N VAL A 407 -3.15 -14.69 -1.51
CA VAL A 407 -2.46 -15.75 -2.26
C VAL A 407 -3.35 -16.31 -3.35
N ASN A 408 -4.58 -16.70 -3.02
CA ASN A 408 -5.53 -17.23 -4.01
C ASN A 408 -6.34 -16.09 -4.63
N LEU A 409 -6.53 -16.12 -5.95
CA LEU A 409 -7.30 -15.09 -6.67
C LEU A 409 -8.74 -15.57 -6.81
N ASN A 410 -9.59 -15.11 -5.92
CA ASN A 410 -11.05 -15.20 -6.03
C ASN A 410 -11.62 -13.78 -6.18
N GLY A 411 -12.93 -13.66 -6.43
CA GLY A 411 -13.57 -12.35 -6.64
C GLY A 411 -13.22 -11.33 -5.54
N ASP A 412 -13.35 -11.72 -4.27
CA ASP A 412 -13.07 -10.80 -3.17
C ASP A 412 -11.59 -10.42 -3.11
N ASN A 413 -10.69 -11.38 -3.29
CA ASN A 413 -9.25 -11.13 -3.30
C ASN A 413 -8.81 -10.25 -4.49
N CYS A 414 -9.45 -10.40 -5.65
CA CYS A 414 -9.22 -9.55 -6.81
C CYS A 414 -9.73 -8.12 -6.60
N VAL A 415 -10.85 -7.93 -5.89
CA VAL A 415 -11.28 -6.60 -5.45
C VAL A 415 -10.27 -6.00 -4.47
N ARG A 416 -9.71 -6.79 -3.54
CA ARG A 416 -8.65 -6.31 -2.63
C ARG A 416 -7.38 -5.88 -3.37
N LYS A 417 -7.09 -6.43 -4.54
CA LYS A 417 -5.98 -5.97 -5.39
C LYS A 417 -6.25 -4.61 -6.05
N LEU A 418 -7.52 -4.28 -6.28
CA LEU A 418 -7.92 -2.97 -6.81
C LEU A 418 -7.93 -1.88 -5.74
N ILE A 419 -8.43 -2.17 -4.53
CA ILE A 419 -8.73 -1.16 -3.50
C ILE A 419 -8.11 -1.41 -2.11
N GLY A 420 -7.36 -2.48 -1.93
CA GLY A 420 -6.71 -2.78 -0.65
C GLY A 420 -5.57 -1.83 -0.32
N ALA A 421 -4.80 -2.14 0.73
CA ALA A 421 -3.69 -1.29 1.18
C ALA A 421 -2.59 -1.03 0.12
N HIS A 422 -2.58 -1.82 -0.96
CA HIS A 422 -1.71 -1.66 -2.11
C HIS A 422 -2.53 -1.62 -3.42
N GLY A 423 -3.77 -1.12 -3.37
CA GLY A 423 -4.71 -1.13 -4.47
C GLY A 423 -4.22 -0.38 -5.70
N LEU A 424 -4.27 -1.01 -6.87
CA LEU A 424 -3.79 -0.42 -8.12
C LEU A 424 -4.70 0.69 -8.66
N MET A 425 -5.98 0.66 -8.30
CA MET A 425 -7.01 1.57 -8.83
C MET A 425 -7.86 2.19 -7.72
N GLU A 426 -7.31 2.35 -6.51
CA GLU A 426 -8.04 2.86 -5.33
C GLU A 426 -8.85 4.13 -5.67
N LYS A 427 -8.21 5.13 -6.27
CA LYS A 427 -8.86 6.39 -6.66
C LYS A 427 -9.95 6.20 -7.70
N GLY A 428 -9.69 5.41 -8.73
CA GLY A 428 -10.64 5.14 -9.81
C GLY A 428 -11.89 4.40 -9.32
N ILE A 429 -11.71 3.35 -8.51
CA ILE A 429 -12.82 2.63 -7.89
C ILE A 429 -13.55 3.48 -6.87
N THR A 430 -12.83 4.31 -6.09
CA THR A 430 -13.45 5.24 -5.15
C THR A 430 -14.38 6.22 -5.88
N TYR A 431 -13.94 6.77 -7.01
CA TYR A 431 -14.78 7.61 -7.87
C TYR A 431 -16.06 6.87 -8.32
N LEU A 432 -15.93 5.64 -8.84
CA LEU A 432 -17.08 4.84 -9.27
C LEU A 432 -18.03 4.50 -8.11
N TYR A 433 -17.48 4.16 -6.95
CA TYR A 433 -18.22 3.85 -5.73
C TYR A 433 -19.01 5.07 -5.24
N LEU A 434 -18.35 6.23 -5.15
CA LEU A 434 -18.99 7.47 -4.71
C LEU A 434 -20.09 7.88 -5.69
N ARG A 435 -19.84 7.83 -7.00
CA ARG A 435 -20.85 8.16 -8.01
C ARG A 435 -22.09 7.28 -7.92
N THR A 436 -21.94 6.01 -7.56
CA THR A 436 -23.04 5.03 -7.59
C THR A 436 -23.76 4.90 -6.25
N PHE A 437 -23.02 4.85 -5.15
CA PHE A 437 -23.57 4.51 -3.82
C PHE A 437 -23.59 5.69 -2.85
N PHE A 438 -22.88 6.78 -3.12
CA PHE A 438 -22.87 7.93 -2.21
C PHE A 438 -23.98 8.91 -2.55
N GLN A 439 -24.86 9.13 -1.59
CA GLN A 439 -25.97 10.07 -1.73
C GLN A 439 -25.49 11.49 -1.38
N ARG A 440 -25.40 12.36 -2.39
CA ARG A 440 -25.03 13.79 -2.21
C ARG A 440 -25.82 14.52 -1.11
N PRO A 441 -27.12 14.26 -0.86
CA PRO A 441 -27.86 14.85 0.26
C PRO A 441 -27.30 14.54 1.66
N ASN A 442 -26.33 13.64 1.78
CA ASN A 442 -25.64 13.38 3.03
C ASN A 442 -24.49 14.35 3.31
N ILE A 443 -23.94 15.03 2.30
CA ILE A 443 -22.86 16.02 2.47
C ILE A 443 -23.27 17.11 3.48
N PRO A 444 -24.44 17.79 3.32
CA PRO A 444 -24.83 18.84 4.26
C PRO A 444 -25.09 18.33 5.68
N LYS A 445 -25.39 17.02 5.85
CA LYS A 445 -25.57 16.43 7.18
C LYS A 445 -24.23 16.24 7.88
N VAL A 446 -23.21 15.78 7.14
CA VAL A 446 -21.85 15.63 7.67
C VAL A 446 -21.24 17.01 7.96
N ASP A 447 -21.47 18.00 7.10
CA ASP A 447 -21.00 19.36 7.33
C ASP A 447 -21.57 19.95 8.62
N LYS A 448 -22.88 19.82 8.85
CA LYS A 448 -23.51 20.24 10.11
C LYS A 448 -22.94 19.53 11.33
N PHE A 449 -22.64 18.24 11.21
CA PHE A 449 -21.99 17.49 12.28
C PHE A 449 -20.57 18.02 12.55
N ALA A 450 -19.78 18.27 11.50
CA ALA A 450 -18.44 18.83 11.60
C ALA A 450 -18.47 20.24 12.23
N GLU A 451 -19.43 21.07 11.88
CA GLU A 451 -19.67 22.38 12.51
C GLU A 451 -19.95 22.25 14.01
N HIS A 452 -20.79 21.29 14.40
CA HIS A 452 -21.09 21.03 15.81
C HIS A 452 -19.84 20.60 16.58
N VAL A 453 -19.05 19.67 16.02
CA VAL A 453 -17.79 19.22 16.62
C VAL A 453 -16.80 20.39 16.73
N ARG A 454 -16.65 21.21 15.68
CA ARG A 454 -15.79 22.39 15.68
C ARG A 454 -16.19 23.37 16.78
N ALA A 455 -17.48 23.63 16.95
CA ALA A 455 -18.01 24.50 17.99
C ALA A 455 -17.69 23.96 19.39
N LYS A 456 -17.92 22.66 19.64
CA LYS A 456 -17.61 22.03 20.94
C LYS A 456 -16.12 22.01 21.24
N PHE A 457 -15.29 21.73 20.24
CA PHE A 457 -13.84 21.76 20.39
C PHE A 457 -13.32 23.18 20.68
N SER A 458 -13.93 24.19 20.04
CA SER A 458 -13.61 25.60 20.32
C SER A 458 -13.93 26.00 21.76
N ILE A 459 -15.03 25.50 22.32
CA ILE A 459 -15.38 25.70 23.74
C ILE A 459 -14.33 25.03 24.64
N LEU A 460 -13.98 23.77 24.34
CA LEU A 460 -12.97 23.02 25.10
C LEU A 460 -11.61 23.72 25.12
N ILE A 461 -11.17 24.35 24.02
CA ILE A 461 -9.93 25.14 23.98
C ILE A 461 -10.03 26.37 24.90
N LYS A 462 -11.16 27.08 24.86
CA LYS A 462 -11.35 28.30 25.67
C LYS A 462 -11.36 28.00 27.17
N GLU A 463 -12.07 26.96 27.57
CA GLU A 463 -12.26 26.54 28.97
C GLU A 463 -11.08 25.76 29.53
N ASN A 464 -10.09 25.44 28.69
CA ASN A 464 -8.93 24.69 29.10
C ASN A 464 -8.08 25.43 30.15
N SER A 465 -7.74 24.76 31.24
CA SER A 465 -6.94 25.34 32.34
C SER A 465 -5.43 25.15 32.19
N TRP A 466 -4.96 24.29 31.29
CA TRP A 466 -3.53 23.97 31.14
C TRP A 466 -2.84 24.75 30.01
N MET A 467 -3.59 25.38 29.10
CA MET A 467 -3.06 26.22 28.03
C MET A 467 -3.05 27.70 28.42
N GLU A 468 -1.97 28.40 28.06
CA GLU A 468 -1.89 29.86 28.13
C GLU A 468 -2.78 30.52 27.05
N ASP A 469 -3.22 31.75 27.29
CA ASP A 469 -4.17 32.45 26.40
C ASP A 469 -3.61 32.70 25.00
N GLU A 470 -2.30 32.91 24.85
CA GLU A 470 -1.66 33.03 23.53
C GLU A 470 -1.80 31.73 22.72
N THR A 471 -1.58 30.59 23.37
CA THR A 471 -1.72 29.26 22.74
C THR A 471 -3.18 28.98 22.40
N LYS A 472 -4.13 29.34 23.29
CA LYS A 472 -5.56 29.22 23.02
C LYS A 472 -5.99 30.04 21.80
N ASN A 473 -5.49 31.26 21.66
CA ASN A 473 -5.82 32.13 20.53
C ASN A 473 -5.29 31.56 19.20
N LYS A 474 -4.03 31.08 19.17
CA LYS A 474 -3.45 30.40 18.01
C LYS A 474 -4.22 29.13 17.64
N MET A 475 -4.59 28.32 18.64
CA MET A 475 -5.37 27.10 18.39
C MET A 475 -6.79 27.41 17.90
N ALA A 476 -7.44 28.44 18.45
CA ALA A 476 -8.76 28.87 18.00
C ALA A 476 -8.73 29.38 16.55
N GLU A 477 -7.67 30.09 16.17
CA GLU A 477 -7.44 30.49 14.78
C GLU A 477 -7.25 29.29 13.86
N TRP A 478 -6.41 28.32 14.26
CA TRP A 478 -6.23 27.08 13.52
C TRP A 478 -7.53 26.29 13.34
N VAL A 479 -8.35 26.15 14.38
CA VAL A 479 -9.65 25.45 14.33
C VAL A 479 -10.65 26.16 13.41
N ARG A 480 -10.63 27.50 13.34
CA ARG A 480 -11.44 28.26 12.37
C ARG A 480 -10.99 28.01 10.94
N ASN A 481 -9.68 27.92 10.73
CA ASN A 481 -9.07 27.70 9.41
C ASN A 481 -9.07 26.22 8.99
N PHE A 482 -9.47 25.31 9.87
CA PHE A 482 -9.65 23.89 9.55
C PHE A 482 -10.85 23.75 8.60
N LEU A 483 -10.60 23.91 7.30
CA LEU A 483 -11.56 23.73 6.22
C LEU A 483 -12.13 22.31 6.30
N SER A 484 -13.43 22.21 6.51
CA SER A 484 -14.19 20.99 6.26
C SER A 484 -14.40 20.88 4.75
N THR A 485 -13.34 20.58 3.99
CA THR A 485 -13.46 20.36 2.55
C THR A 485 -14.01 18.96 2.32
N ILE A 486 -15.33 18.80 2.37
CA ILE A 486 -16.03 17.74 1.63
C ILE A 486 -16.44 18.35 0.29
N GLN A 487 -15.46 18.61 -0.57
CA GLN A 487 -15.73 18.89 -1.99
C GLN A 487 -15.47 17.59 -2.75
N LEU A 488 -16.53 17.01 -3.30
CA LEU A 488 -16.50 15.83 -4.16
C LEU A 488 -16.50 16.21 -5.63
#